data_AF-A0A9C9G9F6-F1
#
_entry.id   AF-A0A9C9G9F6-F1
#
_cell.length_a   1.000
_cell.length_b   1.000
_cell.length_c   1.000
_cell.angle_alpha   90.00
_cell.angle_beta   90.00
_cell.angle_gamma   90.00
#
_symmetry.space_group_name_H-M   'P 1'
#
loop_
_entity.id
_entity.type
_entity.pdbx_description
1 polymer ?
#
loop_
_entity_poly.entity_id
_entity_poly.type
_entity_poly.pdbx_seq_one_letter_code
_entity_poly.pdbx_strand_id
1 'polypeptide(L)' 'GGYAIAQHGLGFMYLEGECVDKNPALAIEWFEKAAQQGLVGSQTTLAMMYEEGRGVEQDIEKANELYRAAGFER' A
#
# COMPACT_ATOMS: atom_id res chain seq x y z
N GLY A 1 11.94 11.29 3.82
CA GLY A 1 11.13 11.58 5.02
C GLY A 1 9.71 11.99 4.65
N GLY A 2 9.46 13.27 4.35
CA GLY A 2 8.08 13.78 4.16
C GLY A 2 7.36 13.33 2.88
N TYR A 3 8.10 13.00 1.81
CA TYR A 3 7.49 12.60 0.53
C TYR A 3 6.72 11.27 0.63
N ALA A 4 7.28 10.27 1.31
CA ALA A 4 6.62 8.98 1.51
C ALA A 4 5.32 9.07 2.33
N ILE A 5 5.28 9.93 3.35
CA ILE A 5 4.08 10.13 4.18
C ILE A 5 2.96 10.78 3.36
N ALA A 6 3.28 11.78 2.54
CA ALA A 6 2.31 12.42 1.67
C ALA A 6 1.75 11.45 0.61
N GLN A 7 2.62 10.61 0.03
CA GLN A 7 2.20 9.57 -0.91
C GLN A 7 1.30 8.52 -0.25
N HIS A 8 1.64 8.10 0.98
CA HIS A 8 0.80 7.19 1.76
C HIS A 8 -0.59 7.77 2.01
N GLY A 9 -0.67 9.05 2.41
CA GLY A 9 -1.95 9.74 2.58
C GLY A 9 -2.77 9.81 1.29
N LEU A 10 -2.12 10.07 0.16
CA LEU A 10 -2.79 10.08 -1.15
C LEU A 10 -3.30 8.69 -1.54
N GLY A 11 -2.54 7.63 -1.26
CA GLY A 11 -3.00 6.25 -1.40
C GLY A 11 -4.26 5.97 -0.59
N PHE A 12 -4.30 6.44 0.66
CA PHE A 12 -5.48 6.31 1.53
C PHE A 12 -6.70 7.05 0.99
N MET A 13 -6.54 8.27 0.48
CA MET A 13 -7.64 9.02 -0.12
C MET A 13 -8.27 8.27 -1.29
N TYR A 14 -7.45 7.67 -2.18
CA TYR A 14 -7.95 6.85 -3.28
C TYR A 14 -8.55 5.51 -2.81
N LEU A 15 -8.04 4.92 -1.73
CA LEU A 15 -8.53 3.65 -1.20
C LEU A 15 -9.94 3.79 -0.58
N GLU A 16 -10.15 4.86 0.20
CA GLU A 16 -11.40 5.11 0.91
C GLU A 16 -12.40 5.95 0.10
N GLY A 17 -11.92 6.67 -0.92
CA GLY A 17 -12.75 7.61 -1.70
C GLY A 17 -13.02 8.91 -0.95
N GLU A 18 -12.11 9.33 -0.08
CA GLU A 18 -12.25 10.58 0.68
C GLU A 18 -11.68 11.72 -0.16
N CYS A 19 -12.54 12.69 -0.52
CA CYS A 19 -12.25 13.83 -1.40
C CYS A 19 -11.93 13.50 -2.88
N VAL A 20 -11.78 12.22 -3.24
CA VAL A 20 -11.57 11.72 -4.61
C VAL A 20 -12.44 10.49 -4.87
N ASP A 21 -12.71 10.18 -6.13
CA ASP A 21 -13.38 8.91 -6.47
C ASP A 21 -12.55 7.72 -6.00
N LYS A 22 -13.22 6.76 -5.35
CA LYS A 22 -12.61 5.54 -4.85
C LYS A 22 -11.96 4.77 -6.01
N ASN A 23 -10.65 4.61 -5.96
CA ASN A 23 -9.85 3.89 -6.93
C ASN A 23 -8.74 3.09 -6.24
N PRO A 24 -9.04 1.86 -5.80
CA PRO A 24 -8.06 1.01 -5.12
C PRO A 24 -6.85 0.67 -6.00
N ALA A 25 -7.00 0.58 -7.33
CA ALA A 25 -5.88 0.33 -8.23
C ALA A 25 -4.88 1.51 -8.23
N LEU A 26 -5.39 2.76 -8.22
CA LEU A 26 -4.53 3.94 -8.13
C LEU A 26 -3.92 4.10 -6.73
N ALA A 27 -4.63 3.68 -5.67
CA ALA A 27 -4.09 3.65 -4.32
C ALA A 27 -2.83 2.78 -4.21
N ILE A 28 -2.80 1.64 -4.90
CA ILE A 28 -1.64 0.73 -4.98
C ILE A 28 -0.41 1.46 -5.49
N GLU A 29 -0.52 2.23 -6.58
CA GLU A 29 0.63 2.96 -7.15
C GLU A 29 1.23 3.96 -6.15
N TRP A 30 0.40 4.59 -5.32
CA TRP A 30 0.85 5.52 -4.29
C TRP A 30 1.50 4.81 -3.09
N PHE A 31 0.91 3.68 -2.66
CA PHE A 31 1.51 2.85 -1.62
C PHE A 31 2.82 2.21 -2.07
N GLU A 32 2.95 1.78 -3.33
CA GLU A 32 4.21 1.27 -3.88
C GLU A 32 5.32 2.30 -3.81
N LYS A 33 5.06 3.55 -4.22
CA LYS A 33 6.06 4.64 -4.15
C LYS A 33 6.51 4.93 -2.71
N ALA A 34 5.59 4.90 -1.76
CA ALA A 34 5.90 5.12 -0.36
C ALA A 34 6.59 3.90 0.28
N ALA A 35 6.21 2.68 -0.11
CA ALA A 35 6.83 1.43 0.32
C ALA A 35 8.28 1.30 -0.18
N GLN A 36 8.56 1.73 -1.41
CA GLN A 36 9.92 1.79 -1.97
C GLN A 36 10.85 2.73 -1.19
N GLN A 37 10.29 3.72 -0.48
CA GLN A 37 11.03 4.61 0.42
C GLN A 37 11.18 4.04 1.84
N GLY A 38 10.76 2.79 2.07
CA GLY A 38 10.83 2.13 3.37
C GLY A 38 9.77 2.59 4.35
N LEU A 39 8.65 3.18 3.89
CA LEU A 39 7.56 3.52 4.79
C LEU A 39 6.78 2.26 5.17
N VAL A 40 7.02 1.77 6.39
CA VAL A 40 6.38 0.58 6.97
C VAL A 40 4.87 0.60 6.81
N GLY A 41 4.21 1.73 7.09
CA GLY A 41 2.75 1.85 6.95
C GLY A 41 2.25 1.58 5.53
N SER A 42 3.01 1.97 4.50
CA SER A 42 2.64 1.67 3.10
C SER A 42 2.95 0.23 2.73
N GLN A 43 4.05 -0.34 3.21
CA GLN A 43 4.38 -1.74 2.99
C GLN A 43 3.29 -2.65 3.58
N THR A 44 2.85 -2.40 4.81
CA THR A 44 1.76 -3.13 5.46
C THR A 44 0.43 -2.96 4.73
N THR A 45 0.08 -1.73 4.34
CA THR A 45 -1.19 -1.46 3.63
C THR A 45 -1.20 -2.14 2.27
N LEU A 46 -0.10 -2.05 1.53
CA LEU A 46 0.06 -2.70 0.23
C LEU A 46 0.00 -4.23 0.37
N ALA A 47 0.61 -4.79 1.42
CA ALA A 47 0.55 -6.23 1.70
C ALA A 47 -0.89 -6.71 1.91
N MET A 48 -1.68 -6.00 2.72
CA MET A 48 -3.10 -6.30 2.91
C MET A 48 -3.88 -6.20 1.58
N MET A 49 -3.60 -5.20 0.74
CA MET A 49 -4.29 -5.05 -0.54
C MET A 49 -4.02 -6.23 -1.49
N TYR A 50 -2.80 -6.74 -1.55
CA TYR A 50 -2.47 -7.96 -2.30
C TYR A 50 -3.04 -9.23 -1.64
N GLU A 51 -3.11 -9.29 -0.31
CA GLU A 51 -3.73 -10.42 0.40
C GLU A 51 -5.24 -10.53 0.15
N GLU A 52 -5.93 -9.39 0.13
CA GLU A 52 -7.39 -9.31 -0.05
C GLU A 52 -7.82 -9.18 -1.53
N GLY A 53 -6.88 -8.98 -2.46
CA GLY A 53 -7.19 -8.69 -3.87
C GLY A 53 -7.92 -7.34 -4.07
N ARG A 54 -7.61 -6.33 -3.26
CA ARG A 54 -8.27 -5.02 -3.30
C ARG A 54 -7.63 -4.12 -4.34
N GLY A 55 -8.24 -4.02 -5.51
CA GLY A 55 -7.74 -3.17 -6.60
C GLY A 55 -6.61 -3.80 -7.44
N VAL A 56 -6.23 -5.02 -7.11
CA VAL A 56 -5.27 -5.86 -7.81
C VAL A 56 -5.69 -7.32 -7.66
N GLU A 57 -5.20 -8.18 -8.53
CA GLU A 57 -5.34 -9.63 -8.33
C GLU A 57 -4.69 -10.04 -7.01
N GLN A 58 -5.33 -10.98 -6.31
CA GLN A 58 -4.82 -11.48 -5.05
C GLN A 58 -3.47 -12.17 -5.26
N ASP A 59 -2.46 -11.75 -4.49
CA ASP A 59 -1.10 -12.29 -4.53
C ASP A 59 -0.55 -12.42 -3.11
N ILE A 60 -0.68 -13.62 -2.57
CA ILE A 60 -0.23 -13.95 -1.21
C ILE A 60 1.31 -13.95 -1.12
N GLU A 61 2.01 -14.30 -2.19
CA GLU A 61 3.48 -14.31 -2.19
C GLU A 61 3.99 -12.88 -2.06
N LYS A 62 3.47 -11.97 -2.88
CA LYS A 62 3.85 -10.55 -2.83
C LYS A 62 3.43 -9.87 -1.53
N ALA A 63 2.27 -10.22 -0.96
CA ALA A 63 1.88 -9.75 0.37
C ALA A 63 2.91 -10.15 1.45
N ASN A 64 3.37 -11.40 1.44
CA ASN A 64 4.37 -11.87 2.39
C ASN A 64 5.74 -11.17 2.21
N GLU A 65 6.16 -10.90 0.98
CA GLU A 65 7.38 -10.12 0.72
C GLU A 65 7.29 -8.70 1.32
N LEU A 66 6.15 -8.05 1.17
CA LEU A 66 5.90 -6.72 1.70
C LEU A 66 5.85 -6.70 3.23
N TYR A 67 5.21 -7.70 3.85
CA TYR A 67 5.24 -7.85 5.31
C TYR A 67 6.66 -8.05 5.86
N ARG A 68 7.47 -8.86 5.18
CA ARG A 68 8.89 -9.02 5.54
C ARG A 68 9.66 -7.71 5.40
N ALA A 69 9.43 -6.96 4.32
CA ALA A 69 10.05 -5.65 4.12
C ALA A 69 9.65 -4.62 5.19
N ALA A 70 8.45 -4.77 5.77
CA ALA A 70 7.93 -3.98 6.89
C ALA A 70 8.48 -4.41 8.27
N GLY A 71 9.34 -5.43 8.33
CA GLY A 71 9.90 -5.93 9.58
C GLY A 71 8.98 -6.86 10.36
N PHE A 72 7.91 -7.36 9.73
CA PHE A 72 7.15 -8.48 10.29
C PHE A 72 7.92 -9.76 9.99
N GLU A 73 8.77 -10.14 10.93
CA GLU A 73 9.44 -11.43 10.94
C GLU A 73 8.45 -12.50 11.43
N ARG A 74 8.49 -13.69 10.80
CA ARG A 74 7.68 -14.83 11.19
C ARG A 74 8.37 -15.63 12.29
#